data_AF-A0A1B6GVI7-F1
#
_entry.id   AF-A0A1B6GVI7-F1
#
_cell.length_a   1.000
_cell.length_b   1.000
_cell.length_c   1.000
_cell.angle_alpha   90.00
_cell.angle_beta   90.00
_cell.angle_gamma   90.00
#
_symmetry.space_group_name_H-M   'P 1'
#
loop_
_entity.id
_entity.type
_entity.pdbx_description
1 polymer ?
#
loop_
_entity_poly.entity_id
_entity_poly.type
_entity_poly.pdbx_seq_one_letter_code
_entity_poly.pdbx_strand_id
1 'polypeptide(L)'
;MDTEISNVIKLIFPEGIPESWTVNPDFYAYLSKLGGYTVEQMSKEPERLSEEKAAVLSQTQELAFSNYKTFIRTAECSREIFQQFNRAEGSLDALVGRVPELTARCEEFARASSEIKIARRLNTLTLTRNTQLLQVLEIPQLMETCIREGHYEEALQLAAYVRRLAGKHGDIPIVATIVSEVDSAWWALLHQLIAALRTDLQLPRCLQVVGYLRRMQIFTEAELRLKFLQVRDSWLQSELAKIPSDDATHHLTKTIELSRIHLFNIVTQYRAVFT
;
A
#
# COMPACT_ATOMS: atom_id res chain seq x y z
N MET A 1 39.40 -23.23 76.31
CA MET A 1 40.06 -22.09 75.64
C MET A 1 39.46 -20.78 76.13
N ASP A 2 39.87 -20.18 77.24
CA ASP A 2 40.38 -20.65 78.52
C ASP A 2 40.06 -19.50 79.48
N THR A 3 39.37 -19.77 80.58
CA THR A 3 39.10 -18.79 81.65
C THR A 3 40.37 -18.12 82.16
N GLU A 4 41.52 -18.78 81.97
CA GLU A 4 42.85 -18.25 82.20
C GLU A 4 43.20 -17.08 81.27
N ILE A 5 42.88 -17.17 79.97
CA ILE A 5 43.12 -16.10 78.99
C ILE A 5 42.26 -14.86 79.34
N SER A 6 41.01 -15.04 79.76
CA SER A 6 40.15 -13.94 80.21
C SER A 6 40.65 -13.26 81.49
N ASN A 7 41.26 -14.01 82.41
CA ASN A 7 41.85 -13.44 83.63
C ASN A 7 43.18 -12.74 83.35
N VAL A 8 44.01 -13.28 82.44
CA VAL A 8 45.27 -12.65 81.98
C VAL A 8 44.98 -11.34 81.24
N ILE A 9 43.94 -11.30 80.41
CA ILE A 9 43.49 -10.08 79.72
C ILE A 9 43.12 -8.97 80.71
N LYS A 10 42.40 -9.31 81.80
CA LYS A 10 42.04 -8.35 82.87
C LYS A 10 43.24 -7.85 83.66
N LEU A 11 44.33 -8.64 83.73
CA LEU A 11 45.56 -8.29 84.44
C LEU A 11 46.53 -7.44 83.60
N ILE A 12 46.60 -7.69 82.29
CA ILE A 12 47.52 -6.99 81.38
C ILE A 12 46.91 -5.67 80.86
N PHE A 13 45.58 -5.59 80.71
CA PHE A 13 44.89 -4.38 80.23
C PHE A 13 43.83 -3.91 81.26
N PRO A 14 44.21 -3.09 82.25
CA PRO A 14 43.29 -2.61 83.29
C PRO A 14 42.16 -1.72 82.76
N GLU A 15 42.36 -1.06 81.62
CA GLU A 15 41.39 -0.14 80.99
C GLU A 15 40.61 -0.77 79.81
N GLY A 16 40.74 -2.08 79.59
CA GLY A 16 40.04 -2.81 78.52
C GLY A 16 40.73 -2.76 77.16
N ILE A 17 40.36 -3.71 76.28
CA ILE A 17 40.94 -3.87 74.94
C ILE A 17 40.04 -3.17 73.90
N PRO A 18 40.59 -2.48 72.88
CA PRO A 18 39.81 -1.96 71.75
C PRO A 18 39.04 -3.06 70.99
N GLU A 19 37.79 -2.80 70.61
CA GLU A 19 36.88 -3.77 69.93
C GLU A 19 37.42 -4.32 68.60
N SER A 20 38.41 -3.66 67.98
CA SER A 20 39.04 -4.13 66.75
C SER A 20 40.00 -5.31 66.96
N TRP A 21 40.47 -5.53 68.19
CA TRP A 21 41.45 -6.59 68.51
C TRP A 21 40.78 -7.88 68.97
N THR A 22 39.53 -7.81 69.43
CA THR A 22 38.72 -8.97 69.83
C THR A 22 38.23 -9.81 68.64
N VAL A 23 38.31 -9.27 67.41
CA VAL A 23 37.90 -9.97 66.18
C VAL A 23 39.09 -10.63 65.47
N ASN A 24 40.33 -10.24 65.79
CA ASN A 24 41.50 -10.74 65.09
C ASN A 24 41.98 -12.08 65.71
N PRO A 25 41.91 -13.22 65.00
CA PRO A 25 42.30 -14.53 65.54
C PRO A 25 43.79 -14.62 65.93
N ASP A 26 44.66 -13.82 65.30
CA ASP A 26 46.09 -13.78 65.61
C ASP A 26 46.37 -13.18 67.00
N PHE A 27 45.46 -12.35 67.51
CA PHE A 27 45.56 -11.72 68.83
C PHE A 27 45.45 -12.77 69.96
N TYR A 28 44.49 -13.70 69.84
CA TYR A 28 44.31 -14.78 70.83
C TYR A 28 45.44 -15.81 70.77
N ALA A 29 45.96 -16.10 69.58
CA ALA A 29 47.13 -16.97 69.40
C ALA A 29 48.40 -16.36 70.01
N TYR A 30 48.56 -15.03 69.93
CA TYR A 30 49.66 -14.31 70.53
C TYR A 30 49.54 -14.23 72.07
N LEU A 31 48.32 -14.01 72.59
CA LEU A 31 48.01 -14.06 74.03
C LEU A 31 48.34 -15.42 74.67
N SER A 32 48.01 -16.51 73.97
CA SER A 32 48.36 -17.86 74.41
C SER A 32 49.88 -18.11 74.41
N LYS A 33 50.62 -17.53 73.46
CA LYS A 33 52.10 -17.56 73.46
C LYS A 33 52.68 -16.72 74.60
N LEU A 34 52.04 -15.59 74.93
CA LEU A 34 52.44 -14.72 76.03
C LEU A 34 52.33 -15.40 77.40
N GLY A 35 51.27 -16.20 77.59
CA GLY A 35 51.08 -17.02 78.80
C GLY A 35 52.11 -18.13 78.99
N GLY A 36 52.91 -18.45 77.96
CA GLY A 36 53.98 -19.45 78.01
C GLY A 36 55.40 -18.90 78.22
N TYR A 37 55.57 -17.58 78.35
CA TYR A 37 56.88 -16.94 78.51
C TYR A 37 57.32 -16.85 79.98
N THR A 38 58.63 -16.93 80.23
CA THR A 38 59.21 -16.68 81.55
C THR A 38 59.28 -15.17 81.84
N VAL A 39 59.37 -14.78 83.12
CA VAL A 39 59.34 -13.36 83.57
C VAL A 39 60.41 -12.50 82.90
N GLU A 40 61.58 -13.07 82.58
CA GLU A 40 62.68 -12.41 81.85
C GLU A 40 62.41 -12.22 80.36
N GLN A 41 61.54 -13.04 79.76
CA GLN A 41 61.11 -12.92 78.37
C GLN A 41 59.96 -11.91 78.24
N MET A 42 59.04 -11.88 79.21
CA MET A 42 57.99 -10.84 79.26
C MET A 42 58.54 -9.43 79.42
N SER A 43 59.67 -9.24 80.12
CA SER A 43 60.27 -7.91 80.28
C SER A 43 60.94 -7.39 79.00
N LYS A 44 61.42 -8.28 78.12
CA LYS A 44 62.04 -7.95 76.83
C LYS A 44 61.05 -7.92 75.66
N GLU A 45 59.89 -8.54 75.82
CA GLU A 45 58.85 -8.58 74.80
C GLU A 45 58.32 -7.21 74.35
N PRO A 46 58.07 -6.21 75.21
CA PRO A 46 57.64 -4.88 74.76
C PRO A 46 58.73 -4.16 73.96
N GLU A 47 60.00 -4.32 74.32
CA GLU A 47 61.13 -3.79 73.54
C GLU A 47 61.20 -4.47 72.17
N ARG A 48 61.11 -5.81 72.13
CA ARG A 48 61.08 -6.59 70.88
C ARG A 48 59.91 -6.22 69.96
N LEU A 49 58.71 -6.07 70.51
CA LEU A 49 57.52 -5.60 69.78
C LEU A 49 57.71 -4.17 69.26
N SER A 50 58.34 -3.29 70.04
CA SER A 50 58.62 -1.92 69.60
C SER A 50 59.63 -1.88 68.46
N GLU A 51 60.67 -2.70 68.52
CA GLU A 51 61.68 -2.85 67.47
C GLU A 51 61.09 -3.50 66.21
N GLU A 52 60.30 -4.55 66.36
CA GLU A 52 59.64 -5.22 65.23
C GLU A 52 58.61 -4.30 64.57
N LYS A 53 57.83 -3.55 65.36
CA LYS A 53 56.92 -2.53 64.82
C LYS A 53 57.68 -1.42 64.09
N ALA A 54 58.79 -0.94 64.65
CA ALA A 54 59.63 0.07 64.01
C ALA A 54 60.26 -0.47 62.71
N ALA A 55 60.71 -1.72 62.71
CA ALA A 55 61.26 -2.40 61.55
C ALA A 55 60.20 -2.59 60.45
N VAL A 56 59.00 -3.08 60.80
CA VAL A 56 57.88 -3.20 59.86
C VAL A 56 57.48 -1.83 59.32
N LEU A 57 57.38 -0.79 60.16
CA LEU A 57 57.07 0.56 59.70
C LEU A 57 58.14 1.09 58.74
N SER A 58 59.42 0.93 59.07
CA SER A 58 60.52 1.32 58.18
C SER A 58 60.48 0.56 56.86
N GLN A 59 60.24 -0.75 56.91
CA GLN A 59 60.16 -1.60 55.73
C GLN A 59 58.93 -1.28 54.88
N THR A 60 57.81 -0.91 55.50
CA THR A 60 56.59 -0.48 54.79
C THR A 60 56.78 0.90 54.17
N GLN A 61 57.47 1.81 54.86
CA GLN A 61 57.83 3.13 54.33
C GLN A 61 58.83 3.01 53.17
N GLU A 62 59.83 2.15 53.29
CA GLU A 62 60.81 1.89 52.24
C GLU A 62 60.17 1.17 51.05
N LEU A 63 59.23 0.26 51.28
CA LEU A 63 58.44 -0.38 50.21
C LEU A 63 57.50 0.62 49.52
N ALA A 64 56.85 1.48 50.29
CA ALA A 64 56.01 2.57 49.77
C ALA A 64 56.84 3.58 49.00
N PHE A 65 58.06 3.92 49.44
CA PHE A 65 58.95 4.86 48.78
C PHE A 65 59.65 4.25 47.56
N SER A 66 60.04 2.99 47.60
CA SER A 66 60.61 2.30 46.44
C SER A 66 59.56 2.08 45.34
N ASN A 67 58.29 1.85 45.72
CA ASN A 67 57.20 1.55 44.78
C ASN A 67 56.18 2.69 44.63
N TYR A 68 56.44 3.91 45.11
CA TYR A 68 55.45 5.01 45.06
C TYR A 68 55.03 5.32 43.61
N LYS A 69 55.95 5.20 42.66
CA LYS A 69 55.67 5.39 41.22
C LYS A 69 54.66 4.37 40.70
N THR A 70 54.73 3.13 41.18
CA THR A 70 53.79 2.06 40.82
C THR A 70 52.42 2.36 41.42
N PHE A 71 52.36 2.77 42.69
CA PHE A 71 51.09 3.18 43.32
C PHE A 71 50.43 4.38 42.61
N ILE A 72 51.21 5.40 42.25
CA ILE A 72 50.69 6.55 41.50
C ILE A 72 50.20 6.11 40.12
N ARG A 73 50.99 5.32 39.37
CA ARG A 73 50.56 4.81 38.06
C ARG A 73 49.32 3.92 38.15
N THR A 74 49.18 3.10 39.19
CA THR A 74 47.99 2.28 39.40
C THR A 74 46.78 3.15 39.72
N ALA A 75 46.93 4.20 40.53
CA ALA A 75 45.86 5.14 40.83
C ALA A 75 45.46 5.98 39.61
N GLU A 76 46.43 6.46 38.82
CA GLU A 76 46.21 7.18 37.57
C GLU A 76 45.51 6.29 36.53
N CYS A 77 45.99 5.07 36.34
CA CYS A 77 45.38 4.09 35.44
C CYS A 77 43.95 3.74 35.88
N SER A 78 43.72 3.55 37.18
CA SER A 78 42.37 3.33 37.73
C SER A 78 41.44 4.51 37.46
N ARG A 79 41.93 5.75 37.65
CA ARG A 79 41.18 6.96 37.36
C ARG A 79 40.87 7.12 35.87
N GLU A 80 41.83 6.80 35.01
CA GLU A 80 41.65 6.86 33.56
C GLU A 80 40.65 5.79 33.09
N ILE A 81 40.75 4.56 33.59
CA ILE A 81 39.77 3.49 33.34
C ILE A 81 38.37 3.94 33.75
N PHE A 82 38.22 4.56 34.94
CA PHE A 82 36.94 5.05 35.43
C PHE A 82 36.36 6.14 34.51
N GLN A 83 37.19 7.06 34.02
CA GLN A 83 36.76 8.08 33.05
C GLN A 83 36.33 7.47 31.72
N GLN A 84 37.05 6.48 31.21
CA GLN A 84 36.69 5.80 29.96
C GLN A 84 35.41 5.00 30.12
N PHE A 85 35.20 4.35 31.27
CA PHE A 85 33.95 3.66 31.58
C PHE A 85 32.76 4.61 31.59
N ASN A 86 32.86 5.76 32.25
CA ASN A 86 31.79 6.76 32.26
C ASN A 86 31.50 7.33 30.86
N ARG A 87 32.53 7.50 30.02
CA ARG A 87 32.33 7.91 28.61
C ARG A 87 31.64 6.82 27.80
N ALA A 88 32.00 5.56 28.01
CA ALA A 88 31.38 4.42 27.34
C ALA A 88 29.92 4.27 27.78
N GLU A 89 29.63 4.43 29.07
CA GLU A 89 28.27 4.42 29.64
C GLU A 89 27.41 5.54 29.04
N GLY A 90 27.91 6.79 29.02
CA GLY A 90 27.18 7.89 28.38
C GLY A 90 26.96 7.69 26.88
N SER A 91 27.91 7.06 26.18
CA SER A 91 27.77 6.73 24.76
C SER A 91 26.77 5.59 24.52
N LEU A 92 26.72 4.62 25.44
CA LEU A 92 25.76 3.52 25.41
C LEU A 92 24.34 4.03 25.69
N ASP A 93 24.15 4.89 26.67
CA ASP A 93 22.86 5.52 26.96
C ASP A 93 22.36 6.36 25.78
N ALA A 94 23.24 7.14 25.16
CA ALA A 94 22.90 7.87 23.95
C ALA A 94 22.51 6.94 22.79
N LEU A 95 23.18 5.79 22.63
CA LEU A 95 22.83 4.80 21.63
C LEU A 95 21.47 4.14 21.93
N VAL A 96 21.24 3.74 23.18
CA VAL A 96 19.98 3.16 23.64
C VAL A 96 18.81 4.11 23.43
N GLY A 97 19.01 5.42 23.62
CA GLY A 97 18.00 6.44 23.31
C GLY A 97 17.77 6.66 21.81
N ARG A 98 18.82 6.60 20.98
CA ARG A 98 18.73 6.89 19.53
C ARG A 98 18.29 5.72 18.67
N VAL A 99 18.52 4.48 19.12
CA VAL A 99 18.11 3.27 18.38
C VAL A 99 16.59 3.22 18.15
N PRO A 100 15.72 3.45 19.15
CA PRO A 100 14.28 3.50 18.94
C PRO A 100 13.84 4.60 17.97
N GLU A 101 14.47 5.78 18.02
CA GLU A 101 14.17 6.88 17.08
C GLU A 101 14.54 6.48 15.65
N LEU A 102 15.71 5.84 15.46
CA LEU A 102 16.13 5.32 14.18
C LEU A 102 15.16 4.25 13.66
N THR A 103 14.74 3.31 14.51
CA THR A 103 13.76 2.28 14.14
C THR A 103 12.44 2.90 13.70
N ALA A 104 11.91 3.87 14.45
CA ALA A 104 10.68 4.58 14.08
C ALA A 104 10.80 5.30 12.72
N ARG A 105 11.93 5.98 12.46
CA ARG A 105 12.22 6.62 11.18
C ARG A 105 12.37 5.63 10.03
N CYS A 106 12.99 4.47 10.28
CA CYS A 106 13.08 3.40 9.30
C CYS A 106 11.71 2.81 8.95
N GLU A 107 10.82 2.64 9.93
CA GLU A 107 9.44 2.19 9.70
C GLU A 107 8.61 3.22 8.92
N GLU A 108 8.77 4.50 9.23
CA GLU A 108 8.15 5.60 8.48
C GLU A 108 8.65 5.62 7.03
N PHE A 109 9.97 5.51 6.84
CA PHE A 109 10.58 5.41 5.51
C PHE A 109 10.12 4.17 4.74
N ALA A 110 10.03 3.01 5.40
CA ALA A 110 9.55 1.78 4.77
C ALA A 110 8.10 1.91 4.30
N ARG A 111 7.23 2.54 5.11
CA ARG A 111 5.85 2.86 4.72
C ARG A 111 5.80 3.79 3.51
N ALA A 112 6.49 4.93 3.57
CA ALA A 112 6.53 5.90 2.48
C ALA A 112 7.10 5.29 1.19
N SER A 113 8.18 4.50 1.28
CA SER A 113 8.77 3.81 0.15
C SER A 113 7.82 2.79 -0.48
N SER A 114 7.05 2.06 0.34
CA SER A 114 6.04 1.12 -0.13
C SER A 114 4.92 1.83 -0.90
N GLU A 115 4.40 2.95 -0.39
CA GLU A 115 3.38 3.77 -1.07
C GLU A 115 3.90 4.29 -2.42
N ILE A 116 5.12 4.84 -2.45
CA ILE A 116 5.77 5.30 -3.68
C ILE A 116 5.96 4.13 -4.66
N LYS A 117 6.33 2.95 -4.17
CA LYS A 117 6.51 1.75 -5.00
C LYS A 117 5.18 1.30 -5.62
N ILE A 118 4.09 1.32 -4.85
CA ILE A 118 2.74 1.00 -5.34
C ILE A 118 2.31 2.03 -6.39
N ALA A 119 2.44 3.33 -6.08
CA ALA A 119 2.11 4.41 -7.01
C ALA A 119 2.91 4.30 -8.32
N ARG A 120 4.23 4.06 -8.23
CA ARG A 120 5.10 3.86 -9.40
C ARG A 120 4.69 2.62 -10.19
N ARG A 121 4.40 1.51 -9.52
CA ARG A 121 3.91 0.28 -10.18
C ARG A 121 2.62 0.53 -10.94
N LEU A 122 1.64 1.18 -10.31
CA LEU A 122 0.39 1.55 -10.96
C LEU A 122 0.64 2.46 -12.16
N ASN A 123 1.47 3.49 -12.01
CA ASN A 123 1.77 4.42 -13.09
C ASN A 123 2.49 3.74 -14.28
N THR A 124 3.45 2.84 -14.01
CA THR A 124 4.09 2.04 -15.05
C THR A 124 3.11 1.09 -15.74
N LEU A 125 2.17 0.49 -14.99
CA LEU A 125 1.14 -0.39 -15.56
C LEU A 125 0.14 0.40 -16.43
N THR A 126 -0.26 1.59 -15.98
CA THR A 126 -1.09 2.51 -16.76
C THR A 126 -0.37 2.96 -18.02
N LEU A 127 0.93 3.31 -17.94
CA LEU A 127 1.72 3.75 -19.10
C LEU A 127 1.87 2.63 -20.13
N THR A 128 2.18 1.40 -19.70
CA THR A 128 2.33 0.24 -20.60
C THR A 128 1.02 -0.18 -21.25
N ARG A 129 -0.12 0.01 -20.58
CA ARG A 129 -1.46 -0.30 -21.12
C ARG A 129 -2.20 0.93 -21.66
N ASN A 130 -1.55 2.09 -21.72
CA ASN A 130 -2.20 3.36 -22.06
C ASN A 130 -2.87 3.29 -23.43
N THR A 131 -2.23 2.65 -24.41
CA THR A 131 -2.78 2.48 -25.76
C THR A 131 -4.07 1.65 -25.77
N GLN A 132 -4.13 0.57 -24.99
CA GLN A 132 -5.33 -0.27 -24.88
C GLN A 132 -6.46 0.46 -24.14
N LEU A 133 -6.12 1.24 -23.11
CA LEU A 133 -7.09 2.07 -22.40
C LEU A 133 -7.64 3.16 -23.31
N LEU A 134 -6.79 3.80 -24.11
CA LEU A 134 -7.18 4.80 -25.10
C LEU A 134 -8.16 4.20 -26.11
N GLN A 135 -7.85 3.02 -26.66
CA GLN A 135 -8.74 2.32 -27.59
C GLN A 135 -10.13 2.08 -27.01
N VAL A 136 -10.24 1.75 -25.72
CA VAL A 136 -11.53 1.56 -25.04
C VAL A 136 -12.27 2.88 -24.86
N LEU A 137 -11.54 3.96 -24.55
CA LEU A 137 -12.09 5.31 -24.42
C LEU A 137 -12.54 5.90 -25.77
N GLU A 138 -11.93 5.47 -26.87
CA GLU A 138 -12.24 5.93 -28.23
C GLU A 138 -13.43 5.18 -28.87
N ILE A 139 -13.96 4.12 -28.25
CA ILE A 139 -15.06 3.32 -28.82
C ILE A 139 -16.31 4.16 -29.17
N PRO A 140 -16.80 5.08 -28.31
CA PRO A 140 -17.95 5.91 -28.65
C PRO A 140 -17.71 6.76 -29.92
N GLN A 141 -16.53 7.37 -30.03
CA GLN A 141 -16.15 8.19 -31.18
C GLN A 141 -16.01 7.35 -32.46
N LEU A 142 -15.42 6.15 -32.33
CA LEU A 142 -15.33 5.20 -33.43
C LEU A 142 -16.73 4.78 -33.89
N MET A 143 -17.64 4.49 -32.96
CA MET A 143 -19.02 4.11 -33.27
C MET A 143 -19.77 5.24 -34.00
N GLU A 144 -19.65 6.50 -33.55
CA GLU A 144 -20.23 7.65 -34.26
C GLU A 144 -19.68 7.79 -35.68
N THR A 145 -18.38 7.54 -35.87
CA THR A 145 -17.72 7.60 -37.19
C THR A 145 -18.24 6.49 -38.09
N CYS A 146 -18.31 5.24 -37.61
CA CYS A 146 -18.88 4.11 -38.34
C CYS A 146 -20.35 4.37 -38.75
N ILE A 147 -21.15 5.01 -37.89
CA ILE A 147 -22.54 5.36 -38.20
C ILE A 147 -22.60 6.41 -39.32
N ARG A 148 -21.72 7.41 -39.29
CA ARG A 148 -21.65 8.49 -40.29
C ARG A 148 -21.20 7.98 -41.67
N GLU A 149 -20.25 7.06 -41.69
CA GLU A 149 -19.72 6.44 -42.92
C GLU A 149 -20.64 5.34 -43.47
N GLY A 150 -21.63 4.89 -42.69
CA GLY A 150 -22.60 3.88 -43.10
C GLY A 150 -22.15 2.43 -42.86
N HIS A 151 -21.08 2.23 -42.10
CA HIS A 151 -20.56 0.94 -41.64
C HIS A 151 -21.37 0.41 -40.44
N TYR A 152 -22.65 0.13 -40.66
CA TYR A 152 -23.59 -0.24 -39.59
C TYR A 152 -23.27 -1.60 -38.92
N GLU A 153 -22.69 -2.54 -39.67
CA GLU A 153 -22.32 -3.85 -39.10
C GLU A 153 -21.24 -3.73 -38.04
N GLU A 154 -20.23 -2.90 -38.28
CA GLU A 154 -19.14 -2.63 -37.33
C GLU A 154 -19.68 -1.89 -36.10
N ALA A 155 -20.55 -0.89 -36.30
CA ALA A 155 -21.23 -0.20 -35.20
C ALA A 155 -22.05 -1.16 -34.31
N LEU A 156 -22.73 -2.14 -34.90
CA LEU A 156 -23.46 -3.17 -34.15
C LEU A 156 -22.52 -4.07 -33.32
N GLN A 157 -21.36 -4.42 -33.88
CA GLN A 157 -20.34 -5.20 -33.16
C GLN A 157 -19.72 -4.42 -32.01
N LEU A 158 -19.42 -3.12 -32.20
CA LEU A 158 -18.92 -2.22 -31.17
C LEU A 158 -19.91 -2.09 -30.01
N ALA A 159 -21.20 -1.89 -30.29
CA ALA A 159 -22.23 -1.85 -29.26
C ALA A 159 -22.34 -3.16 -28.48
N ALA A 160 -22.26 -4.31 -29.16
CA ALA A 160 -22.25 -5.62 -28.50
C ALA A 160 -21.00 -5.81 -27.62
N TYR A 161 -19.85 -5.32 -28.05
CA TYR A 161 -18.61 -5.34 -27.26
C TYR A 161 -18.75 -4.49 -25.99
N VAL A 162 -19.24 -3.26 -26.09
CA VAL A 162 -19.42 -2.37 -24.92
C VAL A 162 -20.44 -2.93 -23.93
N ARG A 163 -21.53 -3.55 -24.40
CA ARG A 163 -22.48 -4.24 -23.51
C ARG A 163 -21.84 -5.42 -22.76
N ARG A 164 -20.97 -6.19 -23.42
CA ARG A 164 -20.19 -7.26 -22.75
C ARG A 164 -19.19 -6.68 -21.75
N LEU A 165 -18.58 -5.53 -22.08
CA LEU A 165 -17.66 -4.83 -21.19
C LEU A 165 -18.38 -4.33 -19.93
N ALA A 166 -19.57 -3.75 -20.09
CA ALA A 166 -20.44 -3.31 -19.00
C ALA A 166 -20.82 -4.47 -18.07
N GLY A 167 -21.15 -5.64 -18.62
CA GLY A 167 -21.46 -6.83 -17.84
C GLY A 167 -20.29 -7.36 -17.00
N LYS A 168 -19.04 -7.10 -17.40
CA LYS A 168 -17.83 -7.52 -16.67
C LYS A 168 -17.28 -6.46 -15.72
N HIS A 169 -17.46 -5.18 -16.05
CA HIS A 169 -16.80 -4.05 -15.39
C HIS A 169 -17.75 -2.90 -15.04
N GLY A 170 -19.01 -3.22 -14.72
CA GLY A 170 -20.06 -2.24 -14.41
C GLY A 170 -19.77 -1.35 -13.18
N ASP A 171 -18.88 -1.77 -12.29
CA ASP A 171 -18.51 -1.00 -11.11
C ASP A 171 -17.62 0.22 -11.42
N ILE A 172 -17.08 0.32 -12.64
CA ILE A 172 -16.16 1.39 -13.04
C ILE A 172 -16.97 2.56 -13.64
N PRO A 173 -16.94 3.78 -13.05
CA PRO A 173 -17.72 4.92 -13.54
C PRO A 173 -17.46 5.30 -14.99
N ILE A 174 -16.20 5.18 -15.44
CA ILE A 174 -15.80 5.47 -16.82
C ILE A 174 -16.48 4.51 -17.81
N VAL A 175 -16.60 3.23 -17.45
CA VAL A 175 -17.29 2.24 -18.29
C VAL A 175 -18.78 2.57 -18.35
N ALA A 176 -19.40 3.01 -17.25
CA ALA A 176 -20.78 3.47 -17.24
C ALA A 176 -21.00 4.69 -18.17
N THR A 177 -20.08 5.66 -18.18
CA THR A 177 -20.12 6.79 -19.12
C THR A 177 -20.02 6.32 -20.57
N ILE A 178 -19.06 5.44 -20.89
CA ILE A 178 -18.89 4.88 -22.24
C ILE A 178 -20.18 4.17 -22.70
N VAL A 179 -20.83 3.41 -21.81
CA VAL A 179 -22.09 2.73 -22.12
C VAL A 179 -23.18 3.75 -22.44
N SER A 180 -23.30 4.82 -21.66
CA SER A 180 -24.29 5.88 -21.92
C SER A 180 -24.05 6.59 -23.26
N GLU A 181 -22.81 6.84 -23.64
CA GLU A 181 -22.47 7.45 -24.93
C GLU A 181 -22.74 6.48 -26.09
N VAL A 182 -22.43 5.20 -25.93
CA VAL A 182 -22.75 4.17 -26.94
C VAL A 182 -24.25 3.99 -27.09
N ASP A 183 -25.02 4.04 -26.00
CA ASP A 183 -26.48 3.97 -26.08
C ASP A 183 -27.07 5.20 -26.78
N SER A 184 -26.51 6.40 -26.60
CA SER A 184 -26.97 7.58 -27.35
C SER A 184 -26.70 7.44 -28.87
N ALA A 185 -25.50 6.96 -29.24
CA ALA A 185 -25.14 6.65 -30.62
C ALA A 185 -26.01 5.51 -31.19
N TRP A 186 -26.39 4.54 -30.35
CA TRP A 186 -27.29 3.45 -30.71
C TRP A 186 -28.69 3.95 -31.09
N TRP A 187 -29.25 4.86 -30.30
CA TRP A 187 -30.53 5.50 -30.61
C TRP A 187 -30.44 6.35 -31.89
N ALA A 188 -29.34 7.07 -32.10
CA ALA A 188 -29.11 7.82 -33.33
C ALA A 188 -29.10 6.90 -34.56
N LEU A 189 -28.42 5.75 -34.49
CA LEU A 189 -28.40 4.75 -35.56
C LEU A 189 -29.81 4.19 -35.82
N LEU A 190 -30.59 3.92 -34.77
CA LEU A 190 -31.99 3.49 -34.93
C LEU A 190 -32.80 4.53 -35.71
N HIS A 191 -32.70 5.80 -35.32
CA HIS A 191 -33.40 6.89 -36.00
C HIS A 191 -32.97 7.01 -37.47
N GLN A 192 -31.69 6.87 -37.77
CA GLN A 192 -31.15 6.90 -39.13
C GLN A 192 -31.64 5.71 -39.98
N LEU A 193 -31.71 4.50 -39.42
CA LEU A 193 -32.25 3.32 -40.11
C LEU A 193 -33.76 3.46 -40.40
N ILE A 194 -34.53 3.98 -39.44
CA ILE A 194 -35.96 4.29 -39.65
C ILE A 194 -36.13 5.39 -40.70
N ALA A 195 -35.29 6.43 -40.69
CA ALA A 195 -35.32 7.48 -41.70
C ALA A 195 -34.96 6.94 -43.09
N ALA A 196 -34.01 6.01 -43.19
CA ALA A 196 -33.69 5.33 -44.45
C ALA A 196 -34.89 4.52 -44.97
N LEU A 197 -35.70 3.91 -44.09
CA LEU A 197 -36.95 3.25 -44.50
C LEU A 197 -38.04 4.22 -45.01
N ARG A 198 -37.89 5.53 -44.79
CA ARG A 198 -38.75 6.57 -45.38
C ARG A 198 -38.24 7.09 -46.72
N THR A 199 -37.28 6.44 -47.35
CA THR A 199 -36.84 6.80 -48.70
C THR A 199 -37.18 5.69 -49.68
N ASP A 200 -37.14 6.01 -50.97
CA ASP A 200 -37.23 4.99 -52.01
C ASP A 200 -35.99 4.09 -51.92
N LEU A 201 -36.21 2.81 -51.63
CA LEU A 201 -35.14 1.85 -51.37
C LEU A 201 -35.32 0.64 -52.27
N GLN A 202 -34.22 0.19 -52.86
CA GLN A 202 -34.17 -1.10 -53.53
C GLN A 202 -34.29 -2.26 -52.53
N LEU A 203 -34.84 -3.38 -53.00
CA LEU A 203 -35.06 -4.59 -52.20
C LEU A 203 -33.82 -5.05 -51.40
N PRO A 204 -32.60 -5.10 -51.99
CA PRO A 204 -31.41 -5.54 -51.25
C PRO A 204 -31.07 -4.62 -50.06
N ARG A 205 -31.22 -3.30 -50.24
CA ARG A 205 -30.96 -2.33 -49.18
C ARG A 205 -32.02 -2.39 -48.08
N CYS A 206 -33.28 -2.63 -48.45
CA CYS A 206 -34.37 -2.84 -47.51
C CYS A 206 -34.11 -4.07 -46.61
N LEU A 207 -33.69 -5.18 -47.21
CA LEU A 207 -33.30 -6.39 -46.48
C LEU A 207 -32.15 -6.13 -45.49
N GLN A 208 -31.12 -5.39 -45.91
CA GLN A 208 -30.01 -5.01 -45.02
C GLN A 208 -30.48 -4.16 -43.84
N VAL A 209 -31.25 -3.11 -44.09
CA VAL A 209 -31.73 -2.19 -43.04
C VAL A 209 -32.62 -2.91 -42.03
N VAL A 210 -33.56 -3.74 -42.50
CA VAL A 210 -34.40 -4.53 -41.58
C VAL A 210 -33.60 -5.64 -40.88
N GLY A 211 -32.59 -6.20 -41.55
CA GLY A 211 -31.62 -7.10 -40.94
C GLY A 211 -30.87 -6.47 -39.78
N TYR A 212 -30.40 -5.23 -39.93
CA TYR A 212 -29.78 -4.46 -38.86
C TYR A 212 -30.76 -4.16 -37.72
N LEU A 213 -31.98 -3.69 -38.02
CA LEU A 213 -33.02 -3.45 -37.01
C LEU A 213 -33.37 -4.72 -36.21
N ARG A 214 -33.36 -5.89 -36.87
CA ARG A 214 -33.56 -7.20 -36.22
C ARG A 214 -32.39 -7.54 -35.30
N ARG A 215 -31.14 -7.31 -35.73
CA ARG A 215 -29.93 -7.52 -34.91
C ARG A 215 -29.83 -6.56 -33.72
N MET A 216 -30.44 -5.39 -33.82
CA MET A 216 -30.52 -4.45 -32.70
C MET A 216 -31.38 -4.97 -31.53
N GLN A 217 -32.27 -5.94 -31.77
CA GLN A 217 -33.15 -6.54 -30.75
C GLN A 217 -34.00 -5.53 -29.95
N ILE A 218 -34.30 -4.36 -30.51
CA ILE A 218 -35.14 -3.33 -29.88
C ILE A 218 -36.63 -3.68 -30.06
N PHE A 219 -36.97 -4.30 -31.20
CA PHE A 219 -38.34 -4.66 -31.55
C PHE A 219 -38.51 -6.17 -31.60
N THR A 220 -39.65 -6.65 -31.14
CA THR A 220 -40.12 -8.00 -31.48
C THR A 220 -40.44 -8.09 -32.97
N GLU A 221 -40.53 -9.31 -33.49
CA GLU A 221 -40.83 -9.51 -34.92
C GLU A 221 -42.18 -8.90 -35.33
N ALA A 222 -43.19 -8.97 -34.45
CA ALA A 222 -44.50 -8.36 -34.66
C ALA A 222 -44.43 -6.83 -34.68
N GLU A 223 -43.69 -6.22 -33.74
CA GLU A 223 -43.48 -4.78 -33.69
C GLU A 223 -42.67 -4.28 -34.88
N LEU A 224 -41.67 -5.03 -35.32
CA LEU A 224 -40.86 -4.69 -36.49
C LEU A 224 -41.70 -4.71 -37.78
N ARG A 225 -42.61 -5.70 -37.93
CA ARG A 225 -43.59 -5.76 -39.03
C ARG A 225 -44.50 -4.53 -39.02
N LEU A 226 -45.06 -4.19 -37.86
CA LEU A 226 -45.94 -3.03 -37.72
C LEU A 226 -45.19 -1.73 -38.01
N LYS A 227 -43.99 -1.56 -37.44
CA LYS A 227 -43.17 -0.37 -37.61
C LYS A 227 -42.75 -0.18 -39.07
N PHE A 228 -42.38 -1.27 -39.75
CA PHE A 228 -42.08 -1.24 -41.18
C PHE A 228 -43.28 -0.71 -41.98
N LEU A 229 -44.47 -1.26 -41.76
CA LEU A 229 -45.68 -0.85 -42.47
C LEU A 229 -46.04 0.61 -42.17
N GLN A 230 -45.99 1.04 -40.91
CA GLN A 230 -46.24 2.43 -40.51
C GLN A 230 -45.28 3.41 -41.20
N VAL A 231 -43.99 3.07 -41.24
CA VAL A 231 -42.96 3.91 -41.84
C VAL A 231 -43.17 4.00 -43.37
N ARG A 232 -43.46 2.87 -44.02
CA ARG A 232 -43.74 2.82 -45.46
C ARG A 232 -45.05 3.50 -45.86
N ASP A 233 -46.09 3.38 -45.03
CA ASP A 233 -47.35 4.09 -45.21
C ASP A 233 -47.15 5.60 -45.09
N SER A 234 -46.44 6.06 -44.05
CA SER A 234 -46.12 7.48 -43.89
C SER A 234 -45.30 8.05 -45.06
N TRP A 235 -44.39 7.25 -45.62
CA TRP A 235 -43.63 7.62 -46.81
C TRP A 235 -44.54 7.70 -48.05
N LEU A 236 -45.38 6.69 -48.29
CA LEU A 236 -46.32 6.68 -49.40
C LEU A 236 -47.25 7.89 -49.35
N GLN A 237 -47.82 8.20 -48.18
CA GLN A 237 -48.67 9.39 -48.00
C GLN A 237 -47.90 10.68 -48.30
N SER A 238 -46.63 10.77 -47.88
CA SER A 238 -45.80 11.94 -48.18
C SER A 238 -45.48 12.09 -49.68
N GLU A 239 -45.34 10.98 -50.41
CA GLU A 239 -45.14 11.01 -51.87
C GLU A 239 -46.43 11.38 -52.60
N LEU A 240 -47.58 10.85 -52.17
CA LEU A 240 -48.88 11.20 -52.74
C LEU A 240 -49.24 12.67 -52.50
N ALA A 241 -48.86 13.24 -51.35
CA ALA A 241 -49.06 14.65 -51.05
C ALA A 241 -48.25 15.62 -51.94
N LYS A 242 -47.18 15.14 -52.59
CA LYS A 242 -46.36 15.95 -53.53
C LYS A 242 -47.00 16.07 -54.92
N ILE A 243 -48.07 15.32 -55.21
CA ILE A 243 -48.69 15.32 -56.54
C ILE A 243 -49.43 16.66 -56.74
N PRO A 244 -49.13 17.43 -57.80
CA PRO A 244 -49.83 18.68 -58.09
C PRO A 244 -51.34 18.47 -58.23
N SER A 245 -52.12 19.42 -57.72
CA SER A 245 -53.60 19.40 -57.76
C SER A 245 -54.20 20.33 -58.82
N ASP A 246 -53.38 20.89 -59.71
CA ASP A 246 -53.81 21.87 -60.73
C ASP A 246 -54.77 21.29 -61.78
N ASP A 247 -54.52 20.05 -62.21
CA ASP A 247 -55.40 19.33 -63.14
C ASP A 247 -55.91 18.04 -62.47
N ALA A 248 -57.23 17.96 -62.27
CA ALA A 248 -57.89 16.84 -61.63
C ALA A 248 -57.65 15.50 -62.36
N THR A 249 -57.59 15.51 -63.70
CA THR A 249 -57.38 14.29 -64.49
C THR A 249 -55.94 13.80 -64.43
N HIS A 250 -54.98 14.72 -64.50
CA HIS A 250 -53.56 14.44 -64.29
C HIS A 250 -53.30 13.97 -62.84
N HIS A 251 -53.89 14.63 -61.85
CA HIS A 251 -53.77 14.27 -60.43
C HIS A 251 -54.29 12.84 -60.16
N LEU A 252 -55.49 12.50 -60.64
CA LEU A 252 -56.07 11.16 -60.50
C LEU A 252 -55.19 10.08 -61.16
N THR A 253 -54.79 10.30 -62.42
CA THR A 253 -53.98 9.35 -63.17
C THR A 253 -52.63 9.10 -62.48
N LYS A 254 -51.96 10.17 -62.03
CA LYS A 254 -50.67 10.07 -61.37
C LYS A 254 -50.75 9.42 -59.99
N THR A 255 -51.81 9.72 -59.24
CA THR A 255 -52.08 9.09 -57.94
C THR A 255 -52.31 7.58 -58.09
N ILE A 256 -53.10 7.15 -59.08
CA ILE A 256 -53.34 5.72 -59.37
C ILE A 256 -52.03 5.03 -59.79
N GLU A 257 -51.23 5.67 -60.64
CA GLU A 257 -49.97 5.10 -61.11
C GLU A 257 -48.96 4.92 -59.97
N LEU A 258 -48.71 5.98 -59.19
CA LEU A 258 -47.75 5.97 -58.08
C LEU A 258 -48.19 5.05 -56.95
N SER A 259 -49.48 5.08 -56.58
CA SER A 259 -50.00 4.16 -55.56
C SER A 259 -49.83 2.70 -55.98
N ARG A 260 -50.12 2.34 -57.24
CA ARG A 260 -49.92 0.98 -57.75
C ARG A 260 -48.46 0.54 -57.66
N ILE A 261 -47.52 1.37 -58.11
CA ILE A 261 -46.09 1.04 -58.12
C ILE A 261 -45.55 0.92 -56.69
N HIS A 262 -45.82 1.91 -55.85
CA HIS A 262 -45.28 1.94 -54.49
C HIS A 262 -45.93 0.89 -53.58
N LEU A 263 -47.24 0.65 -53.66
CA LEU A 263 -47.89 -0.43 -52.91
C LEU A 263 -47.36 -1.80 -53.34
N PHE A 264 -47.17 -2.02 -54.64
CA PHE A 264 -46.57 -3.26 -55.15
C PHE A 264 -45.17 -3.46 -54.57
N ASN A 265 -44.33 -2.42 -54.56
CA ASN A 265 -42.99 -2.46 -53.98
C ASN A 265 -43.04 -2.73 -52.47
N ILE A 266 -43.92 -2.06 -51.71
CA ILE A 266 -44.06 -2.25 -50.26
C ILE A 266 -44.49 -3.68 -49.95
N VAL A 267 -45.49 -4.22 -50.66
CA VAL A 267 -45.95 -5.61 -50.47
C VAL A 267 -44.85 -6.61 -50.81
N THR A 268 -44.12 -6.37 -51.91
CA THR A 268 -43.02 -7.24 -52.34
C THR A 268 -41.87 -7.23 -51.32
N GLN A 269 -41.48 -6.05 -50.83
CA GLN A 269 -40.48 -5.89 -49.77
C GLN A 269 -40.93 -6.54 -48.47
N TYR A 270 -42.18 -6.32 -48.06
CA TYR A 270 -42.74 -6.90 -46.85
C TYR A 270 -42.67 -8.43 -46.89
N ARG A 271 -43.11 -9.03 -48.00
CA ARG A 271 -43.00 -10.48 -48.20
C ARG A 271 -41.53 -10.90 -48.14
N ALA A 272 -40.65 -10.31 -48.92
CA ALA A 272 -39.24 -10.73 -48.92
C ALA A 272 -38.53 -10.63 -47.56
N VAL A 273 -38.92 -9.68 -46.71
CA VAL A 273 -38.27 -9.41 -45.42
C VAL A 273 -38.84 -10.25 -44.26
N PHE A 274 -40.13 -10.57 -44.31
CA PHE A 274 -40.89 -11.15 -43.18
C PHE A 274 -41.58 -12.48 -43.48
N THR A 275 -41.33 -13.09 -44.65
CA THR A 275 -41.66 -14.50 -44.94
C THR A 275 -40.54 -15.40 -44.44
#